data_AF-A0A4Y8ZT55-F1
#
_entry.id   AF-A0A4Y8ZT55-F1
#
_cell.length_a   1.000
_cell.length_b   1.000
_cell.length_c   1.000
_cell.angle_alpha   90.00
_cell.angle_beta   90.00
_cell.angle_gamma   90.00
#
_symmetry.space_group_name_H-M   'P 1'
#
loop_
_entity.id
_entity.type
_entity.pdbx_description
1 polymer ?
#
loop_
_entity_poly.entity_id
_entity_poly.type
_entity_poly.pdbx_seq_one_letter_code
_entity_poly.pdbx_strand_id
1 'polypeptide(L)'
;MKEIFIGNDEFLSDPAGAAWQTEEGIVFIGELGRRSFVLMSFEIYRALPGVDAAEESRWGMEGQPPPDTLIDERNRLWRESLPEGWHAIYDRLVDEFTTMHPRPIVVQAKEKLGGLRVYLDRPHREAQVLINTAMRQAERSCQFCGEPGQPHNAGGYLATLCPGHADGAAIG
;
A
#
# COMPACT_ATOMS: atom_id res chain seq x y z
N MET A 1 -31.26 -3.54 -5.86
CA MET A 1 -30.77 -2.26 -6.41
C MET A 1 -30.19 -1.46 -5.26
N LYS A 2 -28.88 -1.33 -5.23
CA LYS A 2 -28.16 -0.90 -4.04
C LYS A 2 -27.03 0.02 -4.52
N GLU A 3 -27.40 1.29 -4.67
CA GLU A 3 -26.54 2.39 -5.14
C GLU A 3 -25.28 2.53 -4.30
N ILE A 4 -24.16 2.77 -4.97
CA ILE A 4 -22.89 3.09 -4.35
C ILE A 4 -22.46 4.47 -4.83
N PHE A 5 -22.32 5.37 -3.87
CA PHE A 5 -21.81 6.72 -4.05
C PHE A 5 -20.29 6.74 -4.22
N ILE A 6 -19.84 7.30 -5.33
CA ILE A 6 -18.50 7.87 -5.49
C ILE A 6 -18.79 9.31 -5.93
N GLY A 7 -18.65 10.29 -5.03
CA GLY A 7 -18.86 11.71 -5.39
C GLY A 7 -17.73 12.20 -6.32
N ASN A 8 -17.92 13.20 -7.19
CA ASN A 8 -19.09 14.00 -7.53
C ASN A 8 -19.23 14.07 -9.07
N ASP A 9 -20.48 14.00 -9.51
CA ASP A 9 -21.05 14.41 -10.80
C ASP A 9 -20.61 13.66 -12.07
N GLU A 10 -21.23 12.52 -12.34
CA GLU A 10 -22.35 12.38 -13.30
C GLU A 10 -22.87 10.92 -13.32
N PHE A 11 -24.19 10.76 -13.27
CA PHE A 11 -24.89 9.47 -13.21
C PHE A 11 -25.05 8.86 -14.61
N LEU A 12 -24.63 7.61 -14.81
CA LEU A 12 -25.08 6.79 -15.93
C LEU A 12 -25.36 5.34 -15.46
N SER A 13 -26.41 4.74 -16.02
CA SER A 13 -26.97 3.46 -15.61
C SER A 13 -26.85 2.38 -16.70
N ASP A 14 -26.72 1.14 -16.23
CA ASP A 14 -27.00 -0.19 -16.84
C ASP A 14 -25.79 -1.09 -17.27
N PRO A 15 -25.92 -2.45 -17.39
CA PRO A 15 -25.67 -3.40 -16.31
C PRO A 15 -24.91 -4.67 -16.77
N ALA A 16 -23.59 -4.71 -16.76
CA ALA A 16 -22.85 -5.98 -16.88
C ALA A 16 -21.42 -5.74 -16.45
N GLY A 17 -20.88 -6.60 -15.58
CA GLY A 17 -19.54 -6.48 -15.01
C GLY A 17 -18.46 -6.19 -16.05
N ALA A 18 -18.13 -4.91 -16.20
CA ALA A 18 -17.08 -4.42 -17.06
C ALA A 18 -15.97 -3.84 -16.20
N ALA A 19 -14.77 -4.37 -16.39
CA ALA A 19 -13.54 -3.69 -16.02
C ALA A 19 -13.46 -2.38 -16.79
N TRP A 20 -13.08 -1.29 -16.12
CA TRP A 20 -12.89 0.00 -16.78
C TRP A 20 -11.40 0.27 -16.90
N GLN A 21 -10.95 0.54 -18.12
CA GLN A 21 -9.57 0.91 -18.41
C GLN A 21 -9.48 2.44 -18.47
N THR A 22 -8.63 3.02 -17.63
CA THR A 22 -8.24 4.43 -17.71
C THR A 22 -6.81 4.54 -18.25
N GLU A 23 -6.35 5.76 -18.54
CA GLU A 23 -4.96 6.00 -18.95
C GLU A 23 -3.93 5.64 -17.85
N GLU A 24 -4.36 5.46 -16.59
CA GLU A 24 -3.49 5.13 -15.45
C GLU A 24 -3.69 3.69 -14.90
N GLY A 25 -4.60 2.89 -15.47
CA GLY A 25 -4.76 1.48 -15.09
C GLY A 25 -6.19 0.94 -15.19
N ILE A 26 -6.37 -0.35 -14.87
CA ILE A 26 -7.67 -1.03 -14.91
C ILE A 26 -8.27 -1.07 -13.50
N VAL A 27 -9.49 -0.56 -13.36
CA VAL A 27 -10.25 -0.55 -12.10
C VAL A 27 -11.39 -1.59 -12.18
N PHE A 28 -11.42 -2.50 -11.21
CA PHE A 28 -12.52 -3.44 -11.02
C PHE A 28 -13.36 -3.01 -9.81
N ILE A 29 -14.65 -2.76 -10.05
CA ILE A 29 -15.62 -2.47 -9.01
C ILE A 29 -16.52 -3.70 -8.86
N GLY A 30 -16.46 -4.35 -7.70
CA GLY A 30 -17.33 -5.47 -7.35
C GLY A 30 -18.41 -5.05 -6.34
N GLU A 31 -19.64 -5.54 -6.50
CA GLU A 31 -20.73 -5.33 -5.55
C GLU A 31 -21.02 -6.59 -4.70
N LEU A 32 -21.13 -6.43 -3.39
CA LEU A 32 -21.73 -7.42 -2.46
C LEU A 32 -22.78 -6.67 -1.63
N GLY A 33 -24.01 -6.63 -2.12
CA GLY A 33 -25.06 -5.89 -1.44
C GLY A 33 -24.94 -4.36 -1.64
N ARG A 34 -24.85 -3.55 -0.56
CA ARG A 34 -25.10 -2.06 -0.56
C ARG A 34 -23.86 -1.22 -0.34
N ARG A 35 -22.70 -1.83 -0.53
CA ARG A 35 -21.40 -1.26 -0.23
C ARG A 35 -20.47 -1.66 -1.36
N SER A 36 -19.82 -0.68 -1.99
CA SER A 36 -18.64 -0.95 -2.81
C SER A 36 -17.50 -1.24 -1.88
N PHE A 37 -16.70 -2.21 -2.27
CA PHE A 37 -15.41 -2.46 -1.69
C PHE A 37 -14.40 -2.46 -2.83
N VAL A 38 -13.22 -1.91 -2.54
CA VAL A 38 -12.02 -2.23 -3.31
C VAL A 38 -11.53 -3.54 -2.73
N LEU A 39 -11.79 -4.66 -3.42
CA LEU A 39 -11.35 -5.98 -2.99
C LEU A 39 -9.83 -6.09 -3.19
N MET A 40 -9.11 -5.83 -2.10
CA MET A 40 -7.70 -6.19 -1.96
C MET A 40 -7.59 -7.50 -1.17
N SER A 41 -8.01 -8.62 -1.76
CA SER A 41 -7.76 -9.94 -1.17
C SER A 41 -7.68 -11.04 -2.22
N PHE A 42 -6.53 -11.73 -2.26
CA PHE A 42 -6.24 -13.07 -2.80
C PHE A 42 -6.62 -13.46 -4.25
N GLU A 43 -7.72 -12.97 -4.84
CA GLU A 43 -8.03 -13.03 -6.28
C GLU A 43 -7.01 -12.21 -7.10
N ILE A 44 -6.32 -11.26 -6.46
CA ILE A 44 -5.29 -10.39 -7.06
C ILE A 44 -4.13 -11.16 -7.69
N TYR A 45 -3.86 -12.40 -7.27
CA TYR A 45 -2.81 -13.20 -7.92
C TYR A 45 -3.15 -13.58 -9.37
N ARG A 46 -4.43 -13.68 -9.75
CA ARG A 46 -4.86 -13.93 -11.14
C ARG A 46 -5.13 -12.68 -11.96
N ALA A 47 -4.97 -11.50 -11.37
CA ALA A 47 -5.36 -10.22 -11.98
C ALA A 47 -4.21 -9.18 -11.98
N LEU A 48 -2.95 -9.63 -11.95
CA LEU A 48 -1.82 -8.75 -12.27
C LEU A 48 -1.86 -8.43 -13.79
N PRO A 49 -1.88 -7.15 -14.20
CA PRO A 49 -1.63 -6.82 -15.60
C PRO A 49 -0.20 -7.23 -15.95
N GLY A 50 -0.04 -8.21 -16.84
CA GLY A 50 1.26 -8.74 -17.27
C GLY A 50 1.61 -10.14 -16.72
N VAL A 51 0.63 -10.89 -16.22
CA VAL A 51 0.73 -12.36 -16.15
C VAL A 51 -0.64 -12.91 -16.52
N ASP A 52 -0.95 -12.93 -17.83
CA ASP A 52 -2.12 -13.68 -18.28
C ASP A 52 -1.83 -15.20 -18.28
N ALA A 53 -2.88 -16.01 -18.36
CA ALA A 53 -2.74 -17.47 -18.45
C ALA A 53 -1.88 -17.91 -19.68
N ALA A 54 -1.68 -17.04 -20.66
CA ALA A 54 -0.82 -17.28 -21.81
C ALA A 54 0.67 -17.04 -21.49
N GLU A 55 1.02 -16.11 -20.60
CA GLU A 55 2.35 -15.95 -20.03
C GLU A 55 2.70 -17.07 -19.05
N GLU A 56 1.76 -17.52 -18.21
CA GLU A 56 1.96 -18.71 -17.35
C GLU A 56 2.36 -19.95 -18.16
N SER A 57 1.72 -20.14 -19.33
CA SER A 57 2.03 -21.21 -20.29
C SER A 57 3.38 -21.03 -20.99
N ARG A 58 3.82 -19.78 -21.22
CA ARG A 58 5.10 -19.45 -21.86
C ARG A 58 6.31 -19.81 -20.99
N TRP A 59 6.16 -19.75 -19.67
CA TRP A 59 7.21 -20.07 -18.70
C TRP A 59 7.12 -21.50 -18.14
N GLY A 60 6.06 -22.25 -18.46
CA GLY A 60 5.85 -23.62 -17.95
C GLY A 60 5.60 -23.67 -16.45
N MET A 61 5.03 -22.61 -15.86
CA MET A 61 4.90 -22.40 -14.41
C MET A 61 3.45 -22.51 -13.91
N GLU A 62 2.65 -23.37 -14.53
CA GLU A 62 1.25 -23.54 -14.12
C GLU A 62 1.19 -24.09 -12.68
N GLY A 63 0.62 -23.31 -11.76
CA GLY A 63 0.49 -23.66 -10.34
C GLY A 63 1.70 -23.32 -9.44
N GLN A 64 2.69 -22.59 -9.94
CA GLN A 64 3.81 -22.11 -9.10
C GLN A 64 3.47 -20.74 -8.47
N PRO A 65 3.88 -20.47 -7.21
CA PRO A 65 3.74 -19.15 -6.62
C PRO A 65 4.52 -18.12 -7.44
N PRO A 66 4.11 -16.84 -7.45
CA PRO A 66 4.85 -15.81 -8.16
C PRO A 66 6.31 -15.78 -7.68
N PRO A 67 7.27 -15.55 -8.59
CA PRO A 67 8.67 -15.44 -8.20
C PRO A 67 8.85 -14.35 -7.16
N ASP A 68 9.73 -14.60 -6.19
CA ASP A 68 10.03 -13.68 -5.08
C ASP A 68 10.35 -12.25 -5.58
N THR A 69 10.97 -12.12 -6.75
CA THR A 69 11.30 -10.82 -7.37
C THR A 69 10.08 -9.95 -7.63
N LEU A 70 8.95 -10.52 -8.07
CA LEU A 70 7.71 -9.77 -8.28
C LEU A 70 7.09 -9.33 -6.95
N ILE A 71 7.22 -10.13 -5.89
CA ILE A 71 6.77 -9.76 -4.55
C ILE A 71 7.59 -8.57 -4.04
N ASP A 72 8.90 -8.61 -4.23
CA ASP A 72 9.82 -7.55 -3.82
C ASP A 72 9.51 -6.23 -4.55
N GLU A 73 9.33 -6.27 -5.87
CA GLU A 73 8.95 -5.11 -6.68
C GLU A 73 7.62 -4.51 -6.23
N ARG A 74 6.59 -5.33 -6.04
CA ARG A 74 5.28 -4.87 -5.53
C ARG A 74 5.40 -4.23 -4.15
N ASN A 75 6.17 -4.84 -3.25
CA ASN A 75 6.36 -4.30 -1.91
C ASN A 75 7.00 -2.91 -1.95
N ARG A 76 7.92 -2.66 -2.90
CA ARG A 76 8.57 -1.34 -3.08
C ARG A 76 7.61 -0.25 -3.54
N LEU A 77 6.60 -0.56 -4.37
CA LEU A 77 5.63 0.44 -4.88
C LEU A 77 4.89 1.19 -3.78
N TRP A 78 4.64 0.55 -2.64
CA TRP A 78 3.99 1.19 -1.49
C TRP A 78 4.76 2.38 -0.91
N ARG A 79 6.06 2.51 -1.22
CA ARG A 79 6.87 3.67 -0.82
C ARG A 79 6.22 4.99 -1.24
N GLU A 80 5.65 5.05 -2.44
CA GLU A 80 5.07 6.28 -3.02
C GLU A 80 3.88 6.82 -2.23
N SER A 81 3.24 5.98 -1.42
CA SER A 81 2.14 6.37 -0.53
C SER A 81 2.58 6.90 0.84
N LEU A 82 3.89 6.99 1.07
CA LEU A 82 4.47 7.38 2.36
C LEU A 82 5.10 8.77 2.30
N PRO A 83 5.24 9.45 3.45
CA PRO A 83 6.02 10.67 3.54
C PRO A 83 7.48 10.44 3.12
N GLU A 84 8.05 11.40 2.40
CA GLU A 84 9.39 11.28 1.79
C GLU A 84 10.48 10.97 2.83
N GLY A 85 10.40 11.60 3.99
CA GLY A 85 11.33 11.39 5.10
C GLY A 85 11.35 9.96 5.64
N TRP A 86 10.35 9.14 5.33
CA TRP A 86 10.26 7.75 5.77
C TRP A 86 10.62 6.74 4.69
N HIS A 87 10.89 7.18 3.46
CA HIS A 87 11.26 6.31 2.34
C HIS A 87 12.43 5.37 2.70
N ALA A 88 13.52 5.90 3.26
CA ALA A 88 14.69 5.09 3.63
C ALA A 88 14.41 4.11 4.79
N ILE A 89 13.39 4.36 5.60
CA ILE A 89 12.93 3.43 6.65
C ILE A 89 12.16 2.29 6.00
N TYR A 90 11.27 2.61 5.07
CA TYR A 90 10.45 1.63 4.35
C TYR A 90 11.29 0.77 3.39
N ASP A 91 12.23 1.37 2.65
CA ASP A 91 13.12 0.63 1.75
C ASP A 91 13.93 -0.43 2.50
N ARG A 92 14.50 -0.07 3.66
CA ARG A 92 15.20 -1.04 4.52
C ARG A 92 14.28 -2.14 5.04
N LEU A 93 13.03 -1.82 5.39
CA LEU A 93 12.06 -2.84 5.78
C LEU A 93 11.79 -3.83 4.65
N VAL A 94 11.60 -3.34 3.42
CA VAL A 94 11.37 -4.19 2.24
C VAL A 94 12.62 -5.00 1.90
N ASP A 95 13.82 -4.43 2.01
CA ASP A 95 15.07 -5.16 1.81
C ASP A 95 15.24 -6.29 2.83
N GLU A 96 14.87 -6.09 4.09
CA GLU A 96 14.87 -7.17 5.09
C GLU A 96 13.88 -8.28 4.73
N PHE A 97 12.69 -7.93 4.20
CA PHE A 97 11.74 -8.93 3.68
C PHE A 97 12.33 -9.75 2.56
N THR A 98 13.35 -9.24 1.84
CA THR A 98 13.96 -9.99 0.75
C THR A 98 14.80 -11.19 1.20
N THR A 99 15.00 -11.35 2.51
CA THR A 99 15.75 -12.48 3.07
C THR A 99 14.83 -13.52 3.71
N MET A 100 13.52 -13.28 3.69
CA MET A 100 12.52 -14.05 4.42
C MET A 100 11.80 -15.08 3.55
N HIS A 101 11.45 -16.21 4.16
CA HIS A 101 10.63 -17.24 3.51
C HIS A 101 9.52 -17.77 4.44
N PRO A 102 8.24 -17.77 4.01
CA PRO A 102 7.75 -17.21 2.75
C PRO A 102 7.90 -15.68 2.70
N ARG A 103 8.00 -15.11 1.49
CA ARG A 103 8.12 -13.65 1.32
C ARG A 103 6.89 -12.93 1.90
N PRO A 104 7.08 -11.95 2.79
CA PRO A 104 6.01 -11.08 3.23
C PRO A 104 5.44 -10.27 2.07
N ILE A 105 4.13 -10.11 2.07
CA ILE A 105 3.40 -9.41 1.00
C ILE A 105 2.70 -8.23 1.62
N VAL A 106 3.12 -7.02 1.28
CA VAL A 106 2.50 -5.79 1.75
C VAL A 106 1.23 -5.52 0.96
N VAL A 107 0.11 -5.41 1.66
CA VAL A 107 -1.20 -5.05 1.09
C VAL A 107 -1.57 -3.60 1.37
N GLN A 108 -0.85 -2.94 2.27
CA GLN A 108 -0.95 -1.51 2.48
C GLN A 108 0.24 -0.98 3.28
N ALA A 109 0.82 0.13 2.85
CA ALA A 109 1.61 1.02 3.70
C ALA A 109 0.93 2.40 3.72
N LYS A 110 0.95 3.07 4.86
CA LYS A 110 0.42 4.43 4.98
C LYS A 110 0.95 5.15 6.21
N GLU A 111 0.87 6.47 6.18
CA GLU A 111 0.89 7.30 7.37
C GLU A 111 -0.42 7.15 8.15
N LYS A 112 -0.32 7.14 9.48
CA LYS A 112 -1.47 7.33 10.36
C LYS A 112 -1.04 7.93 11.71
N LEU A 113 -1.54 9.13 12.02
CA LEU A 113 -1.38 9.81 13.31
C LEU A 113 0.09 9.98 13.72
N GLY A 114 0.93 10.47 12.81
CA GLY A 114 2.35 10.70 13.05
C GLY A 114 3.21 9.45 12.89
N GLY A 115 2.63 8.30 12.53
CA GLY A 115 3.36 7.02 12.48
C GLY A 115 3.17 6.25 11.19
N LEU A 116 4.12 5.36 10.89
CA LEU A 116 4.02 4.39 9.80
C LEU A 116 3.07 3.24 10.20
N ARG A 117 2.28 2.75 9.23
CA ARG A 117 1.52 1.49 9.33
C ARG A 117 1.79 0.64 8.09
N VAL A 118 2.12 -0.62 8.31
CA VAL A 118 2.34 -1.62 7.25
C VAL A 118 1.47 -2.83 7.55
N TYR A 119 0.69 -3.27 6.56
CA TYR A 119 -0.22 -4.41 6.66
C TYR A 119 0.22 -5.48 5.67
N LEU A 120 0.21 -6.73 6.14
CA LEU A 120 0.57 -7.90 5.33
C LEU A 120 -0.67 -8.68 4.93
N ASP A 121 -0.62 -9.34 3.76
CA ASP A 121 -1.67 -10.25 3.28
C ASP A 121 -1.94 -11.38 4.28
N ARG A 122 -0.88 -11.89 4.91
CA ARG A 122 -0.96 -12.91 5.95
C ARG A 122 -0.09 -12.57 7.16
N PRO A 123 -0.49 -12.98 8.37
CA PRO A 123 0.34 -12.81 9.56
C PRO A 123 1.68 -13.52 9.40
N HIS A 124 2.78 -12.78 9.61
CA HIS A 124 4.13 -13.33 9.62
C HIS A 124 4.88 -12.77 10.82
N ARG A 125 5.13 -13.62 11.83
CA ARG A 125 5.62 -13.16 13.15
C ARG A 125 6.95 -12.42 13.07
N GLU A 126 7.91 -12.96 12.32
CA GLU A 126 9.23 -12.33 12.13
C GLU A 126 9.11 -11.00 11.37
N ALA A 127 8.31 -10.94 10.30
CA ALA A 127 8.05 -9.70 9.58
C ALA A 127 7.40 -8.66 10.47
N GLN A 128 6.50 -9.07 11.39
CA GLN A 128 5.89 -8.16 12.34
C GLN A 128 6.91 -7.50 13.28
N VAL A 129 8.00 -8.19 13.63
CA VAL A 129 9.09 -7.61 14.43
C VAL A 129 9.81 -6.51 13.65
N LEU A 130 10.09 -6.75 12.36
CA LEU A 130 10.71 -5.78 11.47
C LEU A 130 9.80 -4.57 11.24
N ILE A 131 8.51 -4.80 10.97
CA ILE A 131 7.48 -3.75 10.85
C ILE A 131 7.45 -2.90 12.11
N ASN A 132 7.39 -3.52 13.29
CA ASN A 132 7.36 -2.78 14.56
C ASN A 132 8.64 -1.94 14.77
N THR A 133 9.79 -2.41 14.29
CA THR A 133 11.05 -1.65 14.33
C THR A 133 10.99 -0.44 13.40
N ALA A 134 10.54 -0.63 12.15
CA ALA A 134 10.34 0.46 11.19
C ALA A 134 9.34 1.50 11.72
N MET A 135 8.23 1.06 12.31
CA MET A 135 7.23 1.93 12.94
C MET A 135 7.82 2.80 14.05
N ARG A 136 8.57 2.21 14.98
CA ARG A 136 9.24 2.96 16.06
C ARG A 136 10.27 3.95 15.54
N GLN A 137 10.92 3.65 14.42
CA GLN A 137 11.84 4.58 13.78
C GLN A 137 11.08 5.75 13.16
N ALA A 138 10.02 5.48 12.40
CA ALA A 138 9.18 6.50 11.77
C ALA A 138 8.55 7.45 12.80
N GLU A 139 8.10 6.94 13.95
CA GLU A 139 7.56 7.73 15.08
C GLU A 139 8.57 8.71 15.71
N ARG A 140 9.84 8.63 15.30
CA ARG A 140 10.95 9.50 15.77
C ARG A 140 11.69 10.17 14.61
N SER A 141 11.16 10.07 13.39
CA SER A 141 11.74 10.64 12.18
C SER A 141 10.74 11.59 11.55
N CYS A 142 11.22 12.76 11.15
CA CYS A 142 10.44 13.77 10.45
C CYS A 142 9.83 13.18 9.18
N GLN A 143 8.52 13.38 8.99
CA GLN A 143 7.79 12.92 7.81
C GLN A 143 8.33 13.51 6.49
N PHE A 144 8.88 14.72 6.53
CA PHE A 144 9.35 15.41 5.32
C PHE A 144 10.80 15.06 4.96
N CYS A 145 11.72 15.11 5.93
CA CYS A 145 13.15 14.98 5.67
C CYS A 145 13.84 13.78 6.34
N GLY A 146 13.15 13.03 7.20
CA GLY A 146 13.70 11.85 7.87
C GLY A 146 14.60 12.12 9.08
N GLU A 147 15.03 13.38 9.28
CA GLU A 147 15.78 13.83 10.46
C GLU A 147 15.03 13.56 11.76
N PRO A 148 15.70 13.52 12.93
CA PRO A 148 15.04 13.32 14.22
C PRO A 148 13.85 14.25 14.43
N GLY A 149 12.69 13.67 14.70
CA GLY A 149 11.42 14.37 14.85
C GLY A 149 10.68 13.95 16.11
N GLN A 150 9.72 14.78 16.50
CA GLN A 150 8.81 14.51 17.62
C GLN A 150 7.35 14.66 17.16
N PRO A 151 6.38 14.05 17.86
CA PRO A 151 4.97 14.26 17.58
C PRO A 151 4.57 15.73 17.78
N HIS A 152 4.00 16.32 16.76
CA HIS A 152 3.46 17.68 16.74
C HIS A 152 2.00 17.64 16.31
N ASN A 153 1.15 18.42 16.99
CA ASN A 153 -0.19 18.70 16.53
C ASN A 153 -0.14 19.96 15.68
N ALA A 154 -0.36 19.82 14.38
CA ALA A 154 -0.47 20.96 13.48
C ALA A 154 -1.89 20.98 12.90
N GLY A 155 -2.71 21.87 13.47
CA GLY A 155 -4.07 22.11 13.01
C GLY A 155 -5.07 20.96 13.22
N GLY A 156 -4.84 20.08 14.19
CA GLY A 156 -5.69 18.90 14.43
C GLY A 156 -5.22 17.64 13.72
N TYR A 157 -4.15 17.73 12.92
CA TYR A 157 -3.44 16.58 12.37
C TYR A 157 -2.18 16.29 13.21
N LEU A 158 -2.02 15.03 13.59
CA LEU A 158 -0.83 14.58 14.33
C LEU A 158 0.24 14.14 13.33
N ALA A 159 1.40 14.79 13.36
CA ALA A 159 2.54 14.53 12.49
C ALA A 159 3.82 14.35 13.32
N THR A 160 4.79 13.56 12.85
CA THR A 160 6.14 13.53 13.45
C THR A 160 7.05 14.46 12.66
N LEU A 161 7.51 15.55 13.27
CA LEU A 161 8.24 16.64 12.59
C LEU A 161 9.54 16.97 13.33
N CYS A 162 10.57 17.36 12.59
CA CYS A 162 11.75 18.02 13.16
C CYS A 162 11.46 19.50 13.44
N PRO A 163 12.28 20.20 14.26
CA PRO A 163 12.04 21.61 14.59
C PRO A 163 11.84 22.51 13.36
N GLY A 164 12.67 22.33 12.32
CA GLY A 164 12.59 23.14 11.10
C GLY A 164 11.28 22.98 10.31
N HIS A 165 10.65 21.80 10.36
CA HIS A 165 9.35 21.58 9.71
C HIS A 165 8.17 21.84 10.66
N ALA A 166 8.36 21.76 11.98
CA ALA A 166 7.33 22.08 12.95
C ALA A 166 6.94 23.57 12.92
N ASP A 167 7.93 24.45 12.75
CA ASP A 167 7.73 25.91 12.74
C ASP A 167 7.02 26.44 11.48
N GLY A 168 6.94 25.63 10.41
CA GLY A 168 6.33 25.98 9.12
C GLY A 168 5.07 25.18 8.77
N ALA A 169 4.55 24.34 9.67
CA ALA A 169 3.54 23.33 9.37
C ALA A 169 2.13 23.90 9.15
N ALA A 170 1.89 24.49 7.98
CA ALA A 170 0.60 24.35 7.30
C ALA A 170 0.63 22.99 6.59
N ILE A 171 0.29 21.92 7.33
CA ILE A 171 0.08 20.60 6.75
C ILE A 171 -1.33 20.55 6.19
N GLY A 172 -1.44 20.70 4.87
CA GLY A 172 -2.66 20.60 4.08
C GLY A 172 -2.47 19.61 2.94
#